data_AF-A0A845VLW4-F1
#
_entry.id   AF-A0A845VLW4-F1
#
_cell.length_a   1.000
_cell.length_b   1.000
_cell.length_c   1.000
_cell.angle_alpha   90.00
_cell.angle_beta   90.00
_cell.angle_gamma   90.00
#
_symmetry.space_group_name_H-M   'P 1'
#
loop_
_entity.id
_entity.type
_entity.pdbx_description
1 polymer ?
#
loop_
_entity_poly.entity_id
_entity_poly.type
_entity_poly.pdbx_seq_one_letter_code
_entity_poly.pdbx_strand_id
1 'polypeptide(L)'
;MFSRNLAFIIGINNYTNGISSLNTAVNDAKKLVEILRTKHDYQVWVCLDEVATLSNFHKFLFHILPEQVTKNDRLLFYFAGHGVALNGDDGPAGYLIPQDAKLGDTNSYLPMTKLHDALSQLPCRHFLGILDCCFAGAFKWSSTRDLLTSPEVIHQERYDRFITDPAWQIITSSASDQKALDNFYLDSERGQVGNHSPFAAALLEALEGAADIIPPAKNGKPAGDGVITATELYLHLRDRVEIPTEKCRIRQTPGIWCLNKHDKGEYIFLSPGHELNLPPAPPLDESQNPYRGLKSFDEKHSSLFFGRTELVEKLQDFVKANPLTVVLGASGSGKSSLVKAGLIPKLRQDNTETWCILPPIRPGETPLQGLNKALRDAQLPEVAAQNPQHNLAMSIDVWAKNNPNSKLLLFIDQSEEIITLCQNLDERKEFFQQILTAINAHGDKLRVVLTL
;
A
#
# COMPACT_ATOMS: atom_id res chain seq x y z
N MET A 1 11.59 16.10 -16.70
CA MET A 1 10.58 17.19 -16.62
C MET A 1 9.63 17.14 -17.79
N PHE A 2 8.41 17.65 -17.62
CA PHE A 2 7.46 17.86 -18.71
C PHE A 2 7.78 19.15 -19.45
N SER A 3 7.52 19.20 -20.75
CA SER A 3 7.70 20.41 -21.54
C SER A 3 6.57 21.41 -21.29
N ARG A 4 5.33 20.93 -21.18
CA ARG A 4 4.14 21.75 -20.90
C ARG A 4 3.14 20.99 -20.05
N ASN A 5 2.38 21.76 -19.28
CA ASN A 5 1.21 21.29 -18.54
C ASN A 5 -0.02 21.79 -19.30
N LEU A 6 -0.77 20.88 -19.91
CA LEU A 6 -1.92 21.22 -20.74
C LEU A 6 -3.20 20.81 -20.02
N ALA A 7 -4.26 21.62 -20.12
CA ALA A 7 -5.56 21.25 -19.60
C ALA A 7 -6.69 21.61 -20.57
N PHE A 8 -7.67 20.72 -20.68
CA PHE A 8 -8.94 20.99 -21.36
C PHE A 8 -10.07 20.90 -20.33
N ILE A 9 -10.68 22.05 -20.03
CA ILE A 9 -11.66 22.20 -18.95
C ILE A 9 -13.01 22.54 -19.56
N ILE A 10 -14.00 21.70 -19.28
CA ILE A 10 -15.39 21.84 -19.72
C ILE A 10 -16.30 22.02 -18.50
N GLY A 11 -17.19 23.00 -18.56
CA GLY A 11 -18.23 23.22 -17.55
C GLY A 11 -19.53 23.70 -18.19
N ILE A 12 -20.65 23.02 -17.92
CA ILE A 12 -21.93 23.31 -18.60
C ILE A 12 -23.03 23.45 -17.56
N ASN A 13 -23.61 24.65 -17.47
CA ASN A 13 -24.80 24.94 -16.69
C ASN A 13 -26.03 25.04 -17.59
N ASN A 14 -25.91 25.76 -18.71
CA ASN A 14 -27.05 26.25 -19.48
C ASN A 14 -27.37 25.37 -20.69
N TYR A 15 -28.22 24.37 -20.49
CA TYR A 15 -28.75 23.54 -21.58
C TYR A 15 -29.99 24.18 -22.24
N THR A 16 -30.03 24.27 -23.57
CA THR A 16 -31.09 25.01 -24.31
C THR A 16 -32.19 24.13 -24.92
N ASN A 17 -32.09 22.80 -24.83
CA ASN A 17 -32.90 21.87 -25.64
C ASN A 17 -33.67 20.84 -24.80
N GLY A 18 -34.31 21.28 -23.72
CA GLY A 18 -35.15 20.44 -22.87
C GLY A 18 -34.41 19.59 -21.82
N ILE A 19 -33.10 19.79 -21.69
CA ILE A 19 -32.29 19.21 -20.61
C ILE A 19 -32.23 20.25 -19.47
N SER A 20 -32.35 19.80 -18.21
CA SER A 20 -32.36 20.68 -17.04
C SER A 20 -31.02 21.38 -16.83
N SER A 21 -31.04 22.67 -16.51
CA SER A 21 -29.84 23.43 -16.19
C SER A 21 -29.19 22.97 -14.88
N LEU A 22 -27.87 23.16 -14.78
CA LEU A 22 -27.08 23.00 -13.56
C LEU A 22 -26.67 24.37 -13.01
N ASN A 23 -26.27 24.43 -11.74
CA ASN A 23 -25.91 25.71 -11.12
C ASN A 23 -24.40 25.86 -10.90
N THR A 24 -23.66 24.76 -10.71
CA THR A 24 -22.28 24.82 -10.19
C THR A 24 -21.19 24.57 -11.23
N ALA A 25 -21.43 23.75 -12.25
CA ALA A 25 -20.41 23.25 -13.19
C ALA A 25 -19.55 24.36 -13.86
N VAL A 26 -20.16 25.48 -14.27
CA VAL A 26 -19.42 26.60 -14.86
C VAL A 26 -18.54 27.31 -13.82
N ASN A 27 -19.01 27.45 -12.60
CA ASN A 27 -18.25 28.07 -11.53
C ASN A 27 -17.10 27.17 -11.05
N ASP A 28 -17.34 25.86 -10.98
CA ASP A 28 -16.33 24.83 -10.73
C ASP A 28 -15.20 24.91 -11.75
N ALA A 29 -15.54 24.88 -13.04
CA ALA A 29 -14.59 24.99 -14.13
C ALA A 29 -13.77 26.29 -14.07
N LYS A 30 -14.42 27.44 -13.80
CA LYS A 30 -13.74 28.74 -13.68
C LYS A 30 -12.73 28.76 -12.53
N LYS A 31 -13.11 28.25 -11.35
CA LYS A 31 -12.20 28.22 -10.20
C LYS A 31 -11.04 27.25 -10.41
N LEU A 32 -11.31 26.09 -11.03
CA LEU A 32 -10.27 25.15 -11.40
C LEU A 32 -9.26 25.76 -12.39
N VAL A 33 -9.73 26.49 -13.40
CA VAL A 33 -8.86 27.22 -14.35
C VAL A 33 -7.97 28.23 -13.64
N GLU A 34 -8.50 28.97 -12.66
CA GLU A 34 -7.73 29.92 -11.85
C GLU A 34 -6.59 29.23 -11.10
N ILE A 35 -6.88 28.15 -10.36
CA ILE A 35 -5.90 27.39 -9.59
C ILE A 35 -4.84 26.78 -10.51
N LEU A 36 -5.25 26.14 -11.61
CA LEU A 36 -4.35 25.49 -12.55
C LEU A 36 -3.38 26.48 -13.21
N ARG A 37 -3.84 27.67 -13.59
CA ARG A 37 -2.99 28.71 -14.18
C ARG A 37 -2.05 29.34 -13.17
N THR A 38 -2.55 29.68 -11.98
CA THR A 38 -1.81 30.49 -11.01
C THR A 38 -0.88 29.68 -10.10
N LYS A 39 -1.23 28.43 -9.81
CA LYS A 39 -0.51 27.58 -8.84
C LYS A 39 0.23 26.41 -9.48
N HIS A 40 -0.25 25.92 -10.64
CA HIS A 40 0.27 24.69 -11.26
C HIS A 40 0.85 24.89 -12.67
N ASP A 41 0.90 26.13 -13.16
CA ASP A 41 1.47 26.53 -14.46
C ASP A 41 0.88 25.73 -15.65
N TYR A 42 -0.45 25.61 -15.70
CA TYR A 42 -1.15 24.98 -16.83
C TYR A 42 -1.54 25.98 -17.91
N GLN A 43 -1.35 25.58 -19.16
CA GLN A 43 -1.99 26.17 -20.33
C GLN A 43 -3.36 25.53 -20.50
N VAL A 44 -4.41 26.34 -20.42
CA VAL A 44 -5.78 25.83 -20.29
C VAL A 44 -6.67 26.28 -21.45
N TRP A 45 -7.23 25.31 -22.17
CA TRP A 45 -8.39 25.51 -23.05
C TRP A 45 -9.68 25.41 -22.23
N VAL A 46 -10.54 26.41 -22.38
CA VAL A 46 -11.76 26.56 -21.59
C VAL A 46 -12.97 26.48 -22.52
N CYS A 47 -13.92 25.62 -22.18
CA CYS A 47 -15.12 25.38 -22.97
C CYS A 47 -16.35 25.41 -22.05
N LEU A 48 -17.06 26.53 -22.03
CA LEU A 48 -18.18 26.77 -21.11
C LEU A 48 -19.47 26.99 -21.89
N ASP A 49 -20.58 26.51 -21.33
CA ASP A 49 -21.95 26.73 -21.82
C ASP A 49 -22.07 26.68 -23.35
N GLU A 50 -22.38 27.81 -24.01
CA GLU A 50 -22.69 27.88 -25.44
C GLU A 50 -21.53 27.45 -26.34
N VAL A 51 -20.31 27.41 -25.81
CA VAL A 51 -19.13 26.92 -26.52
C VAL A 51 -19.00 25.40 -26.41
N ALA A 52 -19.58 24.77 -25.39
CA ALA A 52 -19.48 23.34 -25.10
C ALA A 52 -20.42 22.48 -25.94
N THR A 53 -20.38 22.67 -27.26
CA THR A 53 -21.18 21.92 -28.24
C THR A 53 -20.52 20.62 -28.68
N LEU A 54 -21.30 19.67 -29.20
CA LEU A 54 -20.77 18.40 -29.72
C LEU A 54 -19.75 18.64 -30.84
N SER A 55 -20.01 19.61 -31.72
CA SER A 55 -19.10 19.99 -32.80
C SER A 55 -17.76 20.48 -32.27
N ASN A 56 -17.76 21.31 -31.23
CA ASN A 56 -16.54 21.79 -30.61
C ASN A 56 -15.80 20.66 -29.87
N PHE A 57 -16.50 19.75 -29.18
CA PHE A 57 -15.86 18.58 -28.59
C PHE A 57 -15.14 17.74 -29.64
N HIS A 58 -15.79 17.45 -30.78
CA HIS A 58 -15.14 16.73 -31.88
C HIS A 58 -13.93 17.49 -32.42
N LYS A 59 -14.05 18.81 -32.64
CA LYS A 59 -12.94 19.64 -33.10
C LYS A 59 -11.74 19.58 -32.15
N PHE A 60 -11.99 19.67 -30.84
CA PHE A 60 -10.93 19.61 -29.84
C PHE A 60 -10.29 18.23 -29.74
N LEU A 61 -11.11 17.18 -29.62
CA LEU A 61 -10.63 15.81 -29.39
C LEU A 61 -9.92 15.20 -30.61
N PHE A 62 -10.40 15.47 -31.82
CA PHE A 62 -9.90 14.80 -33.04
C PHE A 62 -9.00 15.68 -33.92
N HIS A 63 -8.91 16.99 -33.67
CA HIS A 63 -8.05 17.88 -34.46
C HIS A 63 -7.08 18.67 -33.57
N ILE A 64 -7.58 19.46 -32.62
CA ILE A 64 -6.71 20.38 -31.85
C ILE A 64 -5.76 19.61 -30.92
N LEU A 65 -6.26 18.68 -30.10
CA LEU A 65 -5.42 17.94 -29.16
C LEU A 65 -4.37 17.08 -29.86
N PRO A 66 -4.70 16.29 -30.91
CA PRO A 66 -3.70 15.53 -31.65
C PRO A 66 -2.60 16.38 -32.30
N GLU A 67 -2.91 17.59 -32.76
CA GLU A 67 -1.94 18.51 -33.36
C GLU A 67 -1.04 19.20 -32.32
N GLN A 68 -1.58 19.47 -31.12
CA GLN A 68 -0.90 20.29 -30.11
C GLN A 68 -0.14 19.48 -29.05
N VAL A 69 -0.63 18.27 -28.71
CA VAL A 69 -0.09 17.44 -27.63
C VAL A 69 1.08 16.59 -28.14
N THR A 70 2.17 16.55 -27.38
CA THR A 70 3.38 15.77 -27.69
C THR A 70 3.71 14.79 -26.56
N LYS A 71 4.66 13.88 -26.82
CA LYS A 71 5.12 12.87 -25.85
C LYS A 71 5.72 13.41 -24.55
N ASN A 72 6.17 14.66 -24.52
CA ASN A 72 6.78 15.26 -23.33
C ASN A 72 5.79 16.12 -22.53
N ASP A 73 4.53 16.19 -22.94
CA ASP A 73 3.49 16.95 -22.26
C ASP A 73 2.73 16.07 -21.27
N ARG A 74 2.07 16.73 -20.33
CA ARG A 74 0.99 16.15 -19.53
C ARG A 74 -0.32 16.85 -19.85
N LEU A 75 -1.41 16.08 -19.86
CA LEU A 75 -2.75 16.57 -20.16
C LEU A 75 -3.70 16.30 -18.99
N LEU A 76 -4.40 17.33 -18.55
CA LEU A 76 -5.56 17.23 -17.66
C LEU A 76 -6.83 17.41 -18.50
N PHE A 77 -7.79 16.49 -18.40
CA PHE A 77 -9.11 16.66 -18.97
C PHE A 77 -10.12 16.76 -17.83
N TYR A 78 -10.89 17.85 -17.75
CA TYR A 78 -11.94 18.01 -16.76
C TYR A 78 -13.28 18.24 -17.45
N PHE A 79 -14.29 17.50 -17.01
CA PHE A 79 -15.67 17.70 -17.45
C PHE A 79 -16.59 17.82 -16.25
N ALA A 80 -17.34 18.92 -16.17
CA ALA A 80 -18.48 19.08 -15.27
C ALA A 80 -19.76 19.35 -16.06
N GLY A 81 -20.78 18.53 -15.83
CA GLY A 81 -22.06 18.62 -16.55
C GLY A 81 -22.90 17.35 -16.42
N HIS A 82 -23.92 17.23 -17.27
CA HIS A 82 -24.74 16.01 -17.33
C HIS A 82 -24.00 14.85 -17.99
N GLY A 83 -24.18 13.66 -17.40
CA GLY A 83 -23.79 12.37 -17.95
C GLY A 83 -24.96 11.40 -17.82
N VAL A 84 -25.16 10.54 -18.82
CA VAL A 84 -26.25 9.55 -18.83
C VAL A 84 -25.71 8.17 -19.19
N ALA A 85 -26.33 7.14 -18.61
CA ALA A 85 -26.13 5.76 -19.02
C ALA A 85 -27.39 5.28 -19.77
N LEU A 86 -27.19 4.79 -20.99
CA LEU A 86 -28.25 4.17 -21.80
C LEU A 86 -27.93 2.69 -22.00
N ASN A 87 -28.94 1.83 -22.08
CA ASN A 87 -28.73 0.40 -22.36
C ASN A 87 -28.25 0.25 -23.81
N GLY A 88 -27.06 -0.30 -24.02
CA GLY A 88 -26.54 -0.72 -25.31
C GLY A 88 -26.53 -2.25 -25.45
N ASP A 89 -26.18 -2.73 -26.64
CA ASP A 89 -26.19 -4.17 -26.98
C ASP A 89 -25.21 -5.00 -26.11
N ASP A 90 -24.10 -4.40 -25.68
CA ASP A 90 -23.07 -5.04 -24.83
C ASP A 90 -23.12 -4.60 -23.35
N GLY A 91 -24.22 -3.96 -22.92
CA GLY A 91 -24.40 -3.42 -21.57
C GLY A 91 -24.59 -1.90 -21.51
N PRO A 92 -24.57 -1.28 -20.32
CA PRO A 92 -24.79 0.17 -20.18
C PRO A 92 -23.67 0.97 -20.85
N ALA A 93 -24.04 1.82 -21.82
CA ALA A 93 -23.17 2.76 -22.51
C ALA A 93 -23.29 4.15 -21.88
N GLY A 94 -22.15 4.72 -21.47
CA GLY A 94 -22.08 6.06 -20.90
C GLY A 94 -21.95 7.14 -21.97
N TYR A 95 -22.58 8.29 -21.74
CA TYR A 95 -22.54 9.45 -22.62
C TYR A 95 -22.31 10.72 -21.80
N LEU A 96 -21.45 11.61 -22.32
CA LEU A 96 -21.41 13.01 -21.91
C LEU A 96 -22.44 13.79 -22.70
N ILE A 97 -23.06 14.78 -22.05
CA ILE A 97 -24.10 15.62 -22.65
C ILE A 97 -23.51 17.00 -22.98
N PRO A 98 -23.23 17.29 -24.27
CA PRO A 98 -22.92 18.64 -24.74
C PRO A 98 -24.06 19.63 -24.48
N GLN A 99 -23.75 20.92 -24.53
CA GLN A 99 -24.73 21.97 -24.28
C GLN A 99 -25.87 22.00 -25.31
N ASP A 100 -25.55 21.71 -26.57
CA ASP A 100 -26.48 21.67 -27.71
C ASP A 100 -27.20 20.32 -27.86
N ALA A 101 -26.98 19.38 -26.93
CA ALA A 101 -27.64 18.08 -26.91
C ALA A 101 -29.16 18.23 -26.77
N LYS A 102 -29.92 17.41 -27.50
CA LYS A 102 -31.39 17.39 -27.46
C LYS A 102 -31.87 16.19 -26.66
N LEU A 103 -32.81 16.41 -25.74
CA LEU A 103 -33.36 15.33 -24.91
C LEU A 103 -33.93 14.20 -25.77
N GLY A 104 -33.36 13.01 -25.63
CA GLY A 104 -33.78 11.79 -26.34
C GLY A 104 -33.12 11.55 -27.70
N ASP A 105 -32.32 12.50 -28.22
CA ASP A 105 -31.56 12.33 -29.45
C ASP A 105 -30.11 11.92 -29.14
N THR A 106 -29.85 10.62 -29.13
CA THR A 106 -28.53 10.07 -28.79
C THR A 106 -27.43 10.47 -29.77
N ASN A 107 -27.76 10.89 -31.00
CA ASN A 107 -26.76 11.39 -31.96
C ASN A 107 -26.17 12.74 -31.54
N SER A 108 -26.88 13.47 -30.67
CA SER A 108 -26.43 14.74 -30.11
C SER A 108 -25.56 14.58 -28.85
N TYR A 109 -25.34 13.35 -28.38
CA TYR A 109 -24.55 13.05 -27.19
C TYR A 109 -23.13 12.62 -27.59
N LEU A 110 -22.15 12.77 -26.68
CA LEU A 110 -20.80 12.27 -26.89
C LEU A 110 -20.65 10.90 -26.18
N PRO A 111 -20.50 9.79 -26.93
CA PRO A 111 -20.26 8.48 -26.31
C PRO A 111 -18.92 8.44 -25.58
N MET A 112 -18.90 7.87 -24.37
CA MET A 112 -17.66 7.69 -23.60
C MET A 112 -16.65 6.80 -24.32
N THR A 113 -17.10 5.86 -25.15
CA THR A 113 -16.22 5.06 -26.03
C THR A 113 -15.45 5.94 -27.01
N LYS A 114 -16.14 6.87 -27.69
CA LYS A 114 -15.48 7.82 -28.60
C LYS A 114 -14.53 8.75 -27.86
N LEU A 115 -14.89 9.21 -26.67
CA LEU A 115 -13.99 9.99 -25.82
C LEU A 115 -12.74 9.18 -25.46
N HIS A 116 -12.93 7.95 -24.99
CA HIS A 116 -11.84 7.03 -24.65
C HIS A 116 -10.90 6.79 -25.85
N ASP A 117 -11.47 6.52 -27.04
CA ASP A 117 -10.71 6.25 -28.25
C ASP A 117 -9.90 7.47 -28.70
N ALA A 118 -10.50 8.68 -28.63
CA ALA A 118 -9.82 9.92 -28.98
C ALA A 118 -8.65 10.20 -28.02
N LEU A 119 -8.91 10.11 -26.71
CA LEU A 119 -7.90 10.34 -25.68
C LEU A 119 -6.78 9.30 -25.78
N SER A 120 -7.12 8.03 -25.99
CA SER A 120 -6.15 6.93 -26.11
C SER A 120 -5.25 7.06 -27.33
N GLN A 121 -5.55 7.91 -28.31
CA GLN A 121 -4.66 8.20 -29.43
C GLN A 121 -3.61 9.27 -29.11
N LEU A 122 -3.82 10.08 -28.06
CA LEU A 122 -2.92 11.18 -27.73
C LEU A 122 -1.53 10.66 -27.30
N PRO A 123 -0.44 11.35 -27.69
CA PRO A 123 0.91 10.90 -27.42
C PRO A 123 1.43 11.29 -26.02
N CYS A 124 0.68 12.08 -25.23
CA CYS A 124 1.14 12.59 -23.94
C CYS A 124 1.64 11.49 -23.01
N ARG A 125 2.73 11.77 -22.28
CA ARG A 125 3.27 10.84 -21.30
C ARG A 125 2.32 10.67 -20.13
N HIS A 126 1.77 11.78 -19.63
CA HIS A 126 0.84 11.79 -18.51
C HIS A 126 -0.54 12.30 -18.93
N PHE A 127 -1.58 11.59 -18.52
CA PHE A 127 -2.97 11.94 -18.71
C PHE A 127 -3.74 11.75 -17.41
N LEU A 128 -4.48 12.77 -16.98
CA LEU A 128 -5.46 12.68 -15.90
C LEU A 128 -6.82 13.17 -16.39
N GLY A 129 -7.80 12.28 -16.43
CA GLY A 129 -9.20 12.64 -16.65
C GLY A 129 -9.93 12.83 -15.32
N ILE A 130 -10.73 13.87 -15.18
CA ILE A 130 -11.58 14.11 -14.01
C ILE A 130 -12.99 14.34 -14.54
N LEU A 131 -13.91 13.44 -14.20
CA LEU A 131 -15.28 13.45 -14.66
C LEU A 131 -16.23 13.74 -13.49
N ASP A 132 -16.67 14.98 -13.40
CA ASP A 132 -17.70 15.42 -12.45
C ASP A 132 -19.09 15.41 -13.10
N CYS A 133 -19.59 14.19 -13.34
CA CYS A 133 -20.90 13.97 -13.93
C CYS A 133 -21.50 12.64 -13.47
N CYS A 134 -22.83 12.54 -13.52
CA CYS A 134 -23.52 11.30 -13.19
C CYS A 134 -23.05 10.13 -14.10
N PHE A 135 -22.95 8.93 -13.53
CA PHE A 135 -22.63 7.67 -14.23
C PHE A 135 -21.23 7.55 -14.86
N ALA A 136 -20.28 8.41 -14.49
CA ALA A 136 -18.90 8.31 -14.96
C ALA A 136 -18.21 6.99 -14.58
N GLY A 137 -18.60 6.35 -13.46
CA GLY A 137 -18.10 5.04 -13.03
C GLY A 137 -18.73 3.82 -13.72
N ALA A 138 -19.79 3.97 -14.52
CA ALA A 138 -20.48 2.85 -15.19
C ALA A 138 -19.72 2.28 -16.39
N PHE A 139 -18.77 3.03 -16.92
CA PHE A 139 -17.92 2.61 -18.01
C PHE A 139 -16.69 1.86 -17.46
N LYS A 140 -16.45 0.62 -17.90
CA LYS A 140 -15.27 -0.15 -17.52
C LYS A 140 -14.04 0.39 -18.24
N TRP A 141 -13.40 1.39 -17.65
CA TRP A 141 -12.19 2.02 -18.19
C TRP A 141 -10.94 1.11 -18.11
N SER A 142 -10.98 -0.02 -17.39
CA SER A 142 -9.91 -1.04 -17.36
C SER A 142 -10.28 -2.35 -16.64
N SER A 143 -9.38 -3.34 -16.76
CA SER A 143 -9.30 -4.55 -15.95
C SER A 143 -8.94 -4.21 -14.51
N THR A 144 -9.63 -4.85 -13.56
CA THR A 144 -9.40 -4.81 -12.11
C THR A 144 -7.92 -5.00 -11.76
N ARG A 145 -7.18 -3.90 -11.60
CA ARG A 145 -5.96 -3.89 -10.80
C ARG A 145 -6.31 -3.27 -9.46
N ASP A 146 -6.42 -4.16 -8.48
CA ASP A 146 -6.49 -3.82 -7.07
C ASP A 146 -5.25 -3.05 -6.61
N LEU A 147 -5.49 -2.17 -5.64
CA LEU A 147 -4.53 -1.59 -4.68
C LEU A 147 -3.66 -0.42 -5.17
N LEU A 148 -4.27 0.76 -5.21
CA LEU A 148 -3.53 2.01 -4.98
C LEU A 148 -3.19 2.09 -3.49
N THR A 149 -1.97 1.71 -3.14
CA THR A 149 -1.42 1.99 -1.82
C THR A 149 -0.58 3.26 -1.93
N SER A 150 -1.00 4.33 -1.25
CA SER A 150 -0.13 5.49 -1.11
C SER A 150 1.02 5.10 -0.18
N PRO A 151 2.30 5.21 -0.62
CA PRO A 151 3.42 4.92 0.26
C PRO A 151 3.46 5.90 1.42
N GLU A 152 3.87 5.47 2.61
CA GLU A 152 4.01 6.37 3.77
C GLU A 152 5.02 7.51 3.55
N VAL A 153 5.99 7.31 2.66
CA VAL A 153 7.01 8.30 2.27
C VAL A 153 7.33 8.12 0.78
N ILE A 154 7.31 9.20 0.01
CA ILE A 154 7.81 9.20 -1.36
C ILE A 154 9.32 9.51 -1.33
N HIS A 155 10.12 8.55 -1.81
CA HIS A 155 11.56 8.75 -2.01
C HIS A 155 11.85 9.42 -3.35
N GLN A 156 12.98 10.13 -3.45
CA GLN A 156 13.39 10.82 -4.69
C GLN A 156 13.37 9.90 -5.92
N GLU A 157 13.90 8.69 -5.81
CA GLU A 157 13.97 7.70 -6.90
C GLU A 157 12.58 7.14 -7.29
N ARG A 158 11.61 7.21 -6.37
CA ARG A 158 10.22 6.87 -6.68
C ARG A 158 9.52 8.03 -7.37
N TYR A 159 9.72 9.26 -6.90
CA TYR A 159 9.26 10.47 -7.57
C TYR A 159 9.77 10.57 -9.01
N ASP A 160 11.06 10.30 -9.23
CA ASP A 160 11.67 10.32 -10.56
C ASP A 160 11.01 9.31 -11.51
N ARG A 161 10.62 8.13 -11.00
CA ARG A 161 9.85 7.14 -11.76
C ARG A 161 8.43 7.61 -12.05
N PHE A 162 7.74 8.19 -11.07
CA PHE A 162 6.40 8.73 -11.25
C PHE A 162 6.32 9.72 -12.42
N ILE A 163 7.30 10.62 -12.54
CA ILE A 163 7.34 11.62 -13.61
C ILE A 163 7.91 11.12 -14.95
N THR A 164 8.62 9.98 -14.95
CA THR A 164 9.31 9.44 -16.14
C THR A 164 8.48 8.38 -16.86
N ASP A 165 7.80 7.53 -16.11
CA ASP A 165 6.97 6.47 -16.67
C ASP A 165 5.58 7.00 -17.06
N PRO A 166 4.90 6.40 -18.06
CA PRO A 166 3.56 6.80 -18.45
C PRO A 166 2.54 6.67 -17.31
N ALA A 167 1.72 7.70 -17.13
CA ALA A 167 0.65 7.74 -16.13
C ALA A 167 -0.67 8.12 -16.82
N TRP A 168 -1.58 7.17 -16.95
CA TRP A 168 -2.90 7.42 -17.54
C TRP A 168 -3.99 7.03 -16.56
N GLN A 169 -4.58 8.02 -15.90
CA GLN A 169 -5.50 7.83 -14.79
C GLN A 169 -6.79 8.62 -15.04
N ILE A 170 -7.91 8.13 -14.53
CA ILE A 170 -9.20 8.83 -14.51
C ILE A 170 -9.74 8.80 -13.09
N ILE A 171 -10.25 9.94 -12.62
CA ILE A 171 -11.03 10.09 -11.40
C ILE A 171 -12.47 10.44 -11.78
N THR A 172 -13.45 9.82 -11.12
CA THR A 172 -14.87 10.15 -11.32
C THR A 172 -15.52 10.57 -10.01
N SER A 173 -16.56 11.40 -10.09
CA SER A 173 -17.25 11.89 -8.91
C SER A 173 -18.22 10.91 -8.27
N SER A 174 -18.66 9.85 -8.96
CA SER A 174 -19.53 8.80 -8.39
C SER A 174 -19.27 7.41 -8.98
N ALA A 175 -19.70 6.38 -8.24
CA ALA A 175 -19.76 4.99 -8.68
C ALA A 175 -20.83 4.77 -9.78
N SER A 176 -20.77 3.62 -10.45
CA SER A 176 -21.62 3.27 -11.61
C SER A 176 -23.13 3.27 -11.35
N ASP A 177 -23.55 3.11 -10.10
CA ASP A 177 -24.93 3.03 -9.64
C ASP A 177 -25.42 4.30 -8.92
N GLN A 178 -24.58 5.35 -8.85
CA GLN A 178 -24.81 6.54 -8.03
C GLN A 178 -24.87 7.81 -8.87
N LYS A 179 -25.76 8.74 -8.49
CA LYS A 179 -25.86 10.08 -9.09
C LYS A 179 -24.88 11.04 -8.42
N ALA A 180 -24.23 11.88 -9.22
CA ALA A 180 -23.43 13.00 -8.73
C ALA A 180 -24.34 14.14 -8.26
N LEU A 181 -23.97 14.81 -7.17
CA LEU A 181 -24.74 15.89 -6.55
C LEU A 181 -24.29 17.26 -7.07
N ASP A 182 -25.23 18.10 -7.55
CA ASP A 182 -24.96 19.48 -8.02
C ASP A 182 -24.91 20.49 -6.86
N ASN A 183 -25.65 20.27 -5.77
CA ASN A 183 -25.67 21.18 -4.61
C ASN A 183 -25.92 20.41 -3.33
N PHE A 184 -25.02 20.56 -2.34
CA PHE A 184 -25.20 19.99 -1.02
C PHE A 184 -25.18 21.08 0.05
N TYR A 185 -26.33 21.31 0.68
CA TYR A 185 -26.44 22.11 1.88
C TYR A 185 -25.97 21.25 3.07
N LEU A 186 -24.70 21.35 3.44
CA LEU A 186 -24.29 21.04 4.81
C LEU A 186 -24.67 22.23 5.68
N ASP A 187 -25.39 21.95 6.78
CA ASP A 187 -25.73 22.89 7.85
C ASP A 187 -24.54 23.78 8.21
N SER A 188 -24.48 24.93 7.55
CA SER A 188 -23.75 26.09 8.01
C SER A 188 -24.82 26.98 8.62
N GLU A 189 -24.78 27.12 9.95
CA GLU A 189 -25.34 28.27 10.64
C GLU A 189 -24.60 29.54 10.13
N ARG A 190 -24.91 29.94 8.88
CA ARG A 190 -24.61 31.20 8.16
C ARG A 190 -24.84 30.94 6.67
N GLY A 191 -26.06 31.23 6.21
CA GLY A 191 -26.51 31.09 4.83
C GLY A 191 -25.58 31.67 3.75
N GLN A 192 -24.70 30.83 3.21
CA GLN A 192 -24.10 31.01 1.90
C GLN A 192 -24.56 29.86 1.01
N VAL A 193 -25.23 30.20 -0.09
CA VAL A 193 -25.49 29.27 -1.18
C VAL A 193 -24.14 28.72 -1.64
N GLY A 194 -23.97 27.40 -1.63
CA GLY A 194 -22.74 26.76 -2.08
C GLY A 194 -22.48 27.10 -3.55
N ASN A 195 -21.34 27.72 -3.84
CA ASN A 195 -20.97 28.12 -5.20
C ASN A 195 -20.42 26.95 -6.05
N HIS A 196 -20.23 25.76 -5.47
CA HIS A 196 -19.52 24.63 -6.07
C HIS A 196 -20.17 23.29 -5.75
N SER A 197 -20.02 22.30 -6.64
CA SER A 197 -20.41 20.91 -6.36
C SER A 197 -19.57 20.36 -5.19
N PRO A 198 -20.05 19.37 -4.39
CA PRO A 198 -19.25 18.80 -3.30
C PRO A 198 -17.94 18.17 -3.78
N PHE A 199 -17.98 17.53 -4.96
CA PHE A 199 -16.79 16.94 -5.57
C PHE A 199 -15.82 18.02 -6.05
N ALA A 200 -16.32 19.05 -6.74
CA ALA A 200 -15.49 20.17 -7.18
C ALA A 200 -14.89 20.92 -5.99
N ALA A 201 -15.66 21.21 -4.94
CA ALA A 201 -15.14 21.86 -3.74
C ALA A 201 -13.98 21.07 -3.12
N ALA A 202 -14.12 19.75 -2.98
CA ALA A 202 -13.05 18.89 -2.48
C ALA A 202 -11.83 18.84 -3.43
N LEU A 203 -12.06 18.84 -4.75
CA LEU A 203 -10.99 18.88 -5.76
C LEU A 203 -10.19 20.19 -5.68
N LEU A 204 -10.89 21.32 -5.57
CA LEU A 204 -10.27 22.64 -5.47
C LEU A 204 -9.45 22.74 -4.19
N GLU A 205 -9.98 22.28 -3.05
CA GLU A 205 -9.25 22.23 -1.77
C GLU A 205 -7.99 21.36 -1.87
N ALA A 206 -8.09 20.18 -2.48
CA ALA A 206 -6.98 19.27 -2.69
C ALA A 206 -5.86 19.93 -3.51
N LEU A 207 -6.20 20.58 -4.63
CA LEU A 207 -5.24 21.25 -5.52
C LEU A 207 -4.63 22.52 -4.91
N GLU A 208 -5.24 23.09 -3.86
CA GLU A 208 -4.66 24.16 -3.06
C GLU A 208 -3.65 23.66 -2.00
N GLY A 209 -3.49 22.35 -1.84
CA GLY A 209 -2.50 21.74 -0.94
C GLY A 209 -3.09 20.78 0.09
N ALA A 210 -4.42 20.74 0.26
CA ALA A 210 -5.03 19.96 1.35
C ALA A 210 -4.96 18.43 1.15
N ALA A 211 -4.55 17.96 -0.03
CA ALA A 211 -4.32 16.55 -0.30
C ALA A 211 -2.88 16.08 0.02
N ASP A 212 -1.94 17.01 0.23
CA ASP A 212 -0.54 16.71 0.59
C ASP A 212 -0.43 16.43 2.09
N ILE A 213 -0.91 15.25 2.50
CA ILE A 213 -1.00 14.83 3.90
C ILE A 213 -0.06 13.69 4.26
N ILE A 214 0.67 13.16 3.28
CA ILE A 214 1.59 12.03 3.44
C ILE A 214 3.01 12.52 3.11
N PRO A 215 4.00 12.29 3.98
CA PRO A 215 3.90 11.67 5.29
C PRO A 215 3.11 12.53 6.30
N PRO A 216 2.51 11.92 7.34
CA PRO A 216 1.83 12.67 8.39
C PRO A 216 2.80 13.55 9.17
N ALA A 217 2.30 14.66 9.72
CA ALA A 217 3.08 15.59 10.53
C ALA A 217 3.79 14.87 11.69
N LYS A 218 5.11 15.05 11.79
CA LYS A 218 5.95 14.39 12.80
C LYS A 218 7.07 15.31 13.28
N ASN A 219 7.32 15.32 14.60
CA ASN A 219 8.42 16.08 15.21
C ASN A 219 8.45 17.57 14.82
N GLY A 220 7.29 18.22 14.73
CA GLY A 220 7.18 19.64 14.38
C GLY A 220 7.33 19.95 12.88
N LYS A 221 7.53 18.94 12.02
CA LYS A 221 7.43 19.10 10.56
C LYS A 221 5.95 19.07 10.13
N PRO A 222 5.54 19.92 9.18
CA PRO A 222 4.19 19.84 8.59
C PRO A 222 3.98 18.48 7.93
N ALA A 223 2.71 18.10 7.74
CA ALA A 223 2.36 16.94 6.94
C ALA A 223 2.67 17.21 5.46
N GLY A 224 2.85 16.16 4.69
CA GLY A 224 3.13 16.23 3.27
C GLY A 224 4.62 16.20 2.91
N ASP A 225 4.90 15.93 1.65
CA ASP A 225 6.24 15.96 1.05
C ASP A 225 6.37 16.95 -0.12
N GLY A 226 5.33 17.75 -0.35
CA GLY A 226 5.27 18.74 -1.41
C GLY A 226 4.72 18.17 -2.73
N VAL A 227 4.32 16.90 -2.75
CA VAL A 227 3.73 16.23 -3.92
C VAL A 227 2.29 15.86 -3.61
N ILE A 228 1.39 16.13 -4.55
CA ILE A 228 0.02 15.60 -4.51
C ILE A 228 -0.10 14.60 -5.65
N THR A 229 -0.02 13.33 -5.32
CA THR A 229 -0.24 12.23 -6.27
C THR A 229 -1.71 12.10 -6.66
N ALA A 230 -2.00 11.49 -7.81
CA ALA A 230 -3.37 11.14 -8.19
C ALA A 230 -4.04 10.23 -7.14
N THR A 231 -3.24 9.38 -6.45
CA THR A 231 -3.73 8.57 -5.34
C THR A 231 -4.13 9.43 -4.13
N GLU A 232 -3.29 10.37 -3.70
CA GLU A 232 -3.62 11.29 -2.60
C GLU A 232 -4.80 12.18 -2.94
N LEU A 233 -4.85 12.69 -4.18
CA LEU A 233 -5.97 13.45 -4.70
C LEU A 233 -7.26 12.63 -4.58
N TYR A 234 -7.25 11.37 -5.03
CA TYR A 234 -8.38 10.47 -4.91
C TYR A 234 -8.77 10.18 -3.45
N LEU A 235 -7.80 9.90 -2.57
CA LEU A 235 -8.07 9.62 -1.15
C LEU A 235 -8.71 10.84 -0.47
N HIS A 236 -8.21 12.04 -0.74
CA HIS A 236 -8.81 13.28 -0.25
C HIS A 236 -10.24 13.47 -0.77
N LEU A 237 -10.47 13.27 -2.07
CA LEU A 237 -11.80 13.36 -2.67
C LEU A 237 -12.76 12.35 -2.06
N ARG A 238 -12.34 11.09 -1.90
CA ARG A 238 -13.15 10.04 -1.27
C ARG A 238 -13.53 10.44 0.15
N ASP A 239 -12.57 10.86 0.97
CA ASP A 239 -12.83 11.17 2.37
C ASP A 239 -13.72 12.43 2.52
N ARG A 240 -13.57 13.43 1.64
CA ARG A 240 -14.39 14.65 1.64
C ARG A 240 -15.78 14.48 1.03
N VAL A 241 -15.98 13.53 0.13
CA VAL A 241 -17.27 13.34 -0.58
C VAL A 241 -18.05 12.14 -0.03
N GLU A 242 -17.42 10.98 0.19
CA GLU A 242 -18.12 9.77 0.63
C GLU A 242 -18.63 9.89 2.07
N ILE A 243 -17.78 10.37 2.99
CA ILE A 243 -18.11 10.43 4.43
C ILE A 243 -19.33 11.34 4.71
N PRO A 244 -19.41 12.57 4.15
CA PRO A 244 -20.58 13.43 4.38
C PRO A 244 -21.85 12.92 3.68
N THR A 245 -21.72 12.33 2.50
CA THR A 245 -22.88 11.91 1.69
C THR A 245 -23.51 10.62 2.21
N GLU A 246 -22.70 9.72 2.80
CA GLU A 246 -23.17 8.54 3.52
C GLU A 246 -24.07 8.90 4.72
N LYS A 247 -23.70 9.93 5.51
CA LYS A 247 -24.51 10.42 6.64
C LYS A 247 -25.90 10.88 6.21
N CYS A 248 -26.06 11.31 4.96
CA CYS A 248 -27.32 11.76 4.38
C CYS A 248 -28.03 10.68 3.55
N ARG A 249 -27.54 9.43 3.56
CA ARG A 249 -28.08 8.28 2.79
C ARG A 249 -28.10 8.48 1.27
N ILE A 250 -27.36 9.45 0.76
CA ILE A 250 -27.17 9.65 -0.68
C ILE A 250 -25.72 9.27 -0.95
N ARG A 251 -25.41 7.98 -1.13
CA ARG A 251 -24.01 7.55 -1.26
C ARG A 251 -23.43 8.10 -2.56
N GLN A 252 -22.34 8.87 -2.46
CA GLN A 252 -21.51 9.29 -3.58
C GLN A 252 -20.06 8.90 -3.29
N THR A 253 -19.59 7.84 -3.94
CA THR A 253 -18.22 7.35 -3.80
C THR A 253 -17.42 7.70 -5.05
N PRO A 254 -16.45 8.64 -4.98
CA PRO A 254 -15.50 8.85 -6.04
C PRO A 254 -14.76 7.56 -6.39
N GLY A 255 -14.29 7.45 -7.63
CA GLY A 255 -13.45 6.33 -8.04
C GLY A 255 -12.21 6.79 -8.81
N ILE A 256 -11.24 5.89 -8.93
CA ILE A 256 -10.02 6.09 -9.71
C ILE A 256 -9.72 4.83 -10.51
N TRP A 257 -9.32 5.00 -11.78
CA TRP A 257 -9.01 3.93 -12.71
C TRP A 257 -7.75 4.25 -13.51
N CYS A 258 -6.93 3.24 -13.78
CA CYS A 258 -5.84 3.34 -14.74
C CYS A 258 -6.33 2.94 -16.14
N LEU A 259 -5.82 3.58 -17.19
CA LEU A 259 -6.13 3.26 -18.59
C LEU A 259 -5.06 2.37 -19.23
N ASN A 260 -5.33 1.84 -20.42
CA ASN A 260 -4.45 0.89 -21.13
C ASN A 260 -3.00 1.37 -21.34
N LYS A 261 -2.76 2.69 -21.41
CA LYS A 261 -1.43 3.30 -21.57
C LYS A 261 -0.70 3.57 -20.25
N HIS A 262 -1.34 3.30 -19.11
CA HIS A 262 -0.73 3.46 -17.80
C HIS A 262 0.34 2.40 -17.57
N ASP A 263 1.49 2.79 -17.02
CA ASP A 263 2.54 1.86 -16.59
C ASP A 263 2.83 2.02 -15.10
N LYS A 264 3.99 2.60 -14.74
CA LYS A 264 4.42 2.82 -13.34
C LYS A 264 4.46 4.30 -12.97
N GLY A 265 4.02 5.17 -13.88
CA GLY A 265 3.94 6.60 -13.63
C GLY A 265 2.78 6.95 -12.71
N GLU A 266 2.83 8.15 -12.15
CA GLU A 266 1.71 8.72 -11.40
C GLU A 266 1.51 10.16 -11.83
N TYR A 267 0.26 10.56 -12.07
CA TYR A 267 -0.01 11.98 -12.31
C TYR A 267 0.16 12.73 -10.99
N ILE A 268 0.97 13.78 -11.00
CA ILE A 268 1.30 14.54 -9.78
C ILE A 268 1.02 16.04 -9.95
N PHE A 269 0.70 16.68 -8.84
CA PHE A 269 0.74 18.14 -8.68
C PHE A 269 1.81 18.48 -7.65
N LEU A 270 2.38 19.69 -7.75
CA LEU A 270 3.26 20.21 -6.70
C LEU A 270 2.39 21.00 -5.73
N SER A 271 2.51 20.73 -4.44
CA SER A 271 1.71 21.36 -3.41
C SER A 271 2.06 22.86 -3.32
N PRO A 272 1.09 23.78 -3.53
CA PRO A 272 1.39 25.21 -3.58
C PRO A 272 1.99 25.75 -2.28
N GLY A 273 3.20 26.31 -2.35
CA GLY A 273 3.88 26.86 -1.17
C GLY A 273 4.53 25.82 -0.26
N HIS A 274 4.56 24.55 -0.65
CA HIS A 274 5.31 23.50 0.02
C HIS A 274 6.50 23.07 -0.85
N GLU A 275 7.72 23.24 -0.33
CA GLU A 275 8.92 22.78 -1.03
C GLU A 275 8.99 21.25 -1.07
N LEU A 276 9.47 20.70 -2.19
CA LEU A 276 9.70 19.27 -2.34
C LEU A 276 10.69 18.77 -1.28
N ASN A 277 10.25 17.83 -0.45
CA ASN A 277 11.04 17.25 0.64
C ASN A 277 11.03 15.72 0.54
N LEU A 278 11.75 15.21 -0.45
CA LEU A 278 11.81 13.78 -0.76
C LEU A 278 13.13 13.19 -0.23
N PRO A 279 13.12 12.34 0.80
CA PRO A 279 14.35 11.68 1.25
C PRO A 279 14.85 10.69 0.18
N PRO A 280 16.17 10.49 0.04
CA PRO A 280 16.69 9.42 -0.82
C PRO A 280 16.18 8.07 -0.32
N ALA A 281 16.03 7.11 -1.24
CA ALA A 281 15.71 5.74 -0.88
C ALA A 281 16.78 5.19 0.08
N PRO A 282 16.41 4.40 1.10
CA PRO A 282 17.38 3.72 1.93
C PRO A 282 18.33 2.89 1.06
N PRO A 283 19.63 2.89 1.36
CA PRO A 283 20.58 2.10 0.60
C PRO A 283 20.20 0.61 0.66
N LEU A 284 20.36 -0.08 -0.47
CA LEU A 284 20.19 -1.52 -0.53
C LEU A 284 21.32 -2.20 0.25
N ASP A 285 21.09 -2.46 1.53
CA ASP A 285 21.99 -3.21 2.40
C ASP A 285 21.54 -4.67 2.48
N GLU A 286 22.48 -5.61 2.34
CA GLU A 286 22.23 -7.05 2.59
C GLU A 286 21.62 -7.30 3.97
N SER A 287 21.91 -6.45 4.96
CA SER A 287 21.37 -6.58 6.32
C SER A 287 19.85 -6.37 6.39
N GLN A 288 19.27 -5.61 5.45
CA GLN A 288 17.84 -5.28 5.37
C GLN A 288 17.14 -5.95 4.19
N ASN A 289 17.83 -6.82 3.44
CA ASN A 289 17.25 -7.49 2.29
C ASN A 289 16.20 -8.54 2.73
N PRO A 290 14.91 -8.38 2.38
CA PRO A 290 13.87 -9.36 2.72
C PRO A 290 14.07 -10.71 2.02
N TYR A 291 14.83 -10.75 0.93
CA TYR A 291 15.12 -11.97 0.17
C TYR A 291 16.49 -12.52 0.53
N ARG A 292 16.56 -13.35 1.58
CA ARG A 292 17.82 -13.93 2.10
C ARG A 292 18.31 -15.19 1.37
N GLY A 293 17.64 -15.61 0.28
CA GLY A 293 17.98 -16.82 -0.46
C GLY A 293 17.91 -18.08 0.40
N LEU A 294 18.97 -18.88 0.41
CA LEU A 294 19.07 -20.10 1.24
C LEU A 294 19.49 -19.84 2.70
N LYS A 295 19.84 -18.60 3.07
CA LYS A 295 20.19 -18.26 4.45
C LYS A 295 18.91 -18.30 5.30
N SER A 296 18.97 -18.95 6.47
CA SER A 296 17.86 -18.93 7.42
C SER A 296 17.66 -17.54 8.02
N PHE A 297 16.44 -17.18 8.40
CA PHE A 297 16.15 -15.93 9.11
C PHE A 297 16.54 -16.10 10.59
N ASP A 298 17.46 -15.25 11.07
CA ASP A 298 17.78 -15.14 12.50
C ASP A 298 16.78 -14.24 13.25
N GLU A 299 16.85 -14.24 14.58
CA GLU A 299 15.99 -13.43 15.48
C GLU A 299 15.87 -11.96 15.07
N LYS A 300 16.99 -11.34 14.66
CA LYS A 300 17.02 -9.93 14.21
C LYS A 300 16.18 -9.64 12.96
N HIS A 301 15.79 -10.67 12.21
CA HIS A 301 14.96 -10.55 11.01
C HIS A 301 13.49 -10.92 11.27
N SER A 302 13.05 -10.99 12.53
CA SER A 302 11.67 -11.30 12.90
C SER A 302 10.64 -10.41 12.21
N SER A 303 10.96 -9.12 12.01
CA SER A 303 10.11 -8.16 11.27
C SER A 303 9.91 -8.53 9.79
N LEU A 304 10.82 -9.32 9.21
CA LEU A 304 10.78 -9.78 7.83
C LEU A 304 10.16 -11.20 7.72
N PHE A 305 9.87 -11.87 8.84
CA PHE A 305 9.35 -13.23 8.87
C PHE A 305 7.83 -13.24 9.05
N PHE A 306 7.10 -13.19 7.93
CA PHE A 306 5.63 -13.17 7.90
C PHE A 306 5.04 -14.41 7.20
N GLY A 307 3.72 -14.58 7.31
CA GLY A 307 2.96 -15.67 6.65
C GLY A 307 3.00 -17.02 7.38
N ARG A 308 3.68 -17.12 8.53
CA ARG A 308 3.73 -18.35 9.37
C ARG A 308 3.27 -18.12 10.81
N THR A 309 2.51 -17.06 11.06
CA THR A 309 2.05 -16.67 12.41
C THR A 309 1.33 -17.81 13.13
N GLU A 310 0.35 -18.45 12.49
CA GLU A 310 -0.41 -19.56 13.08
C GLU A 310 0.49 -20.75 13.45
N LEU A 311 1.49 -21.05 12.62
CA LEU A 311 2.44 -22.14 12.88
C LEU A 311 3.37 -21.80 14.06
N VAL A 312 3.80 -20.54 14.17
CA VAL A 312 4.60 -20.06 15.30
C VAL A 312 3.82 -20.14 16.61
N GLU A 313 2.53 -19.77 16.59
CA GLU A 313 1.67 -19.83 17.77
C GLU A 313 1.44 -21.27 18.22
N LYS A 314 1.12 -22.19 17.30
CA LYS A 314 1.04 -23.62 17.60
C LYS A 314 2.34 -24.17 18.17
N LEU A 315 3.48 -23.75 17.63
CA LEU A 315 4.79 -24.17 18.12
C LEU A 315 5.07 -23.62 19.53
N GLN A 316 4.69 -22.37 19.82
CA GLN A 316 4.82 -21.78 21.15
C GLN A 316 4.02 -22.57 22.18
N ASP A 317 2.76 -22.88 21.89
CA ASP A 317 1.90 -23.66 22.79
C ASP A 317 2.49 -25.06 23.04
N PHE A 318 3.00 -25.69 21.97
CA PHE A 318 3.60 -27.01 22.07
C PHE A 318 4.88 -27.00 22.92
N VAL A 319 5.72 -25.97 22.77
CA VAL A 319 6.95 -25.79 23.57
C VAL A 319 6.63 -25.47 25.02
N LYS A 320 5.55 -24.72 25.31
CA LYS A 320 5.11 -24.49 26.70
C LYS A 320 4.68 -25.78 27.38
N ALA A 321 3.91 -26.61 26.67
CA ALA A 321 3.32 -27.84 27.19
C ALA A 321 4.32 -28.99 27.32
N ASN A 322 5.37 -29.06 26.50
CA ASN A 322 6.25 -30.22 26.40
C ASN A 322 7.72 -29.89 26.67
N PRO A 323 8.44 -30.70 27.48
CA PRO A 323 9.86 -30.44 27.75
C PRO A 323 10.76 -30.68 26.53
N LEU A 324 10.31 -31.47 25.55
CA LEU A 324 10.99 -31.72 24.28
C LEU A 324 10.03 -31.48 23.12
N THR A 325 10.46 -30.68 22.14
CA THR A 325 9.75 -30.42 20.91
C THR A 325 10.67 -30.66 19.71
N VAL A 326 10.19 -31.40 18.72
CA VAL A 326 10.96 -31.69 17.50
C VAL A 326 10.24 -31.09 16.30
N VAL A 327 10.91 -30.18 15.58
CA VAL A 327 10.43 -29.52 14.38
C VAL A 327 10.97 -30.24 13.15
N LEU A 328 10.10 -30.98 12.48
CA LEU A 328 10.42 -31.80 11.30
C LEU A 328 9.98 -31.12 10.01
N GLY A 329 10.76 -31.31 8.94
CA GLY A 329 10.37 -30.87 7.60
C GLY A 329 11.45 -31.06 6.54
N ALA A 330 11.09 -30.95 5.26
CA ALA A 330 12.04 -31.07 4.16
C ALA A 330 13.21 -30.06 4.28
N SER A 331 14.37 -30.39 3.71
CA SER A 331 15.49 -29.45 3.65
C SER A 331 15.06 -28.16 2.92
N GLY A 332 15.47 -27.01 3.45
CA GLY A 332 15.06 -25.71 2.92
C GLY A 332 13.63 -25.28 3.23
N SER A 333 12.81 -26.10 3.92
CA SER A 333 11.43 -25.71 4.28
C SER A 333 11.32 -24.59 5.32
N GLY A 334 12.45 -24.11 5.86
CA GLY A 334 12.52 -22.96 6.77
C GLY A 334 12.39 -23.30 8.26
N LYS A 335 12.74 -24.52 8.68
CA LYS A 335 12.66 -24.96 10.10
C LYS A 335 13.49 -24.09 11.04
N SER A 336 14.74 -23.83 10.68
CA SER A 336 15.62 -22.94 11.44
C SER A 336 15.06 -21.52 11.52
N SER A 337 14.51 -21.00 10.42
CA SER A 337 13.85 -19.68 10.39
C SER A 337 12.60 -19.64 11.27
N LEU A 338 11.79 -20.71 11.26
CA LEU A 338 10.59 -20.83 12.09
C LEU A 338 10.91 -20.71 13.57
N VAL A 339 11.99 -21.36 14.01
CA VAL A 339 12.43 -21.27 15.41
C VAL A 339 13.12 -19.93 15.70
N LYS A 340 14.11 -19.55 14.89
CA LYS A 340 14.97 -18.38 15.16
C LYS A 340 14.24 -17.04 14.99
N ALA A 341 13.50 -16.86 13.90
CA ALA A 341 12.81 -15.60 13.58
C ALA A 341 11.32 -15.61 13.95
N GLY A 342 10.75 -16.79 14.25
CA GLY A 342 9.36 -16.93 14.71
C GLY A 342 9.26 -17.18 16.21
N LEU A 343 9.61 -18.39 16.65
CA LEU A 343 9.41 -18.85 18.03
C LEU A 343 10.18 -18.01 19.06
N ILE A 344 11.49 -17.81 18.86
CA ILE A 344 12.36 -17.11 19.83
C ILE A 344 11.86 -15.69 20.12
N PRO A 345 11.62 -14.82 19.11
CA PRO A 345 11.04 -13.49 19.34
C PRO A 345 9.69 -13.55 20.09
N LYS A 346 8.81 -14.49 19.70
CA LYS A 346 7.48 -14.64 20.32
C LYS A 346 7.58 -15.03 21.80
N LEU A 347 8.52 -15.91 22.17
CA LEU A 347 8.78 -16.27 23.57
C LEU A 347 9.39 -15.13 24.37
N ARG A 348 10.24 -14.28 23.76
CA ARG A 348 10.78 -13.08 24.45
C ARG A 348 9.71 -12.02 24.73
N GLN A 349 8.70 -11.93 23.86
CA GLN A 349 7.58 -10.99 23.99
C GLN A 349 6.42 -11.54 24.83
N ASP A 350 6.57 -12.75 25.37
CA ASP A 350 5.56 -13.41 26.17
C ASP A 350 5.46 -12.77 27.56
N ASN A 351 4.28 -12.23 27.89
CA ASN A 351 4.03 -11.61 29.18
C ASN A 351 3.54 -12.60 30.24
N THR A 352 3.34 -13.87 29.88
CA THR A 352 2.81 -14.90 30.80
C THR A 352 3.91 -15.69 31.52
N GLU A 353 5.05 -15.90 30.87
CA GLU A 353 6.19 -16.63 31.41
C GLU A 353 7.49 -15.89 31.08
N THR A 354 8.47 -15.90 31.98
CA THR A 354 9.79 -15.32 31.72
C THR A 354 10.71 -16.37 31.08
N TRP A 355 11.25 -16.06 29.90
CA TRP A 355 12.12 -16.97 29.14
C TRP A 355 13.58 -16.53 29.12
N CYS A 356 14.47 -17.43 29.49
CA CYS A 356 15.89 -17.34 29.18
C CYS A 356 16.18 -18.24 27.98
N ILE A 357 16.72 -17.68 26.90
CA ILE A 357 16.95 -18.40 25.65
C ILE A 357 18.45 -18.47 25.40
N LEU A 358 18.98 -19.69 25.38
CA LEU A 358 20.39 -19.92 25.07
C LEU A 358 20.66 -19.67 23.58
N PRO A 359 21.88 -19.28 23.20
CA PRO A 359 22.26 -19.18 21.79
C PRO A 359 21.99 -20.50 21.05
N PRO A 360 21.49 -20.47 19.80
CA PRO A 360 21.25 -21.67 19.02
C PRO A 360 22.49 -22.55 18.91
N ILE A 361 22.37 -23.81 19.27
CA ILE A 361 23.44 -24.81 19.16
C ILE A 361 23.38 -25.41 17.77
N ARG A 362 24.54 -25.49 17.11
CA ARG A 362 24.73 -26.29 15.91
C ARG A 362 25.74 -27.40 16.23
N PRO A 363 25.33 -28.67 16.33
CA PRO A 363 26.17 -29.73 16.86
C PRO A 363 27.47 -29.98 16.08
N GLY A 364 27.46 -29.93 14.75
CA GLY A 364 28.64 -30.20 13.93
C GLY A 364 29.28 -31.57 14.19
N GLU A 365 30.60 -31.65 14.05
CA GLU A 365 31.39 -32.87 14.26
C GLU A 365 31.60 -33.22 15.75
N THR A 366 31.54 -32.22 16.63
CA THR A 366 31.79 -32.33 18.08
C THR A 366 30.61 -31.77 18.90
N PRO A 367 29.48 -32.49 19.01
CA PRO A 367 28.26 -32.01 19.63
C PRO A 367 28.42 -31.46 21.05
N LEU A 368 29.28 -32.07 21.87
CA LEU A 368 29.55 -31.60 23.23
C LEU A 368 30.27 -30.25 23.26
N GLN A 369 31.17 -29.99 22.32
CA GLN A 369 31.82 -28.69 22.19
C GLN A 369 30.84 -27.61 21.77
N GLY A 370 29.91 -27.93 20.86
CA GLY A 370 28.82 -27.04 20.45
C GLY A 370 27.92 -26.65 21.63
N LEU A 371 27.56 -27.64 22.47
CA LEU A 371 26.82 -27.41 23.72
C LEU A 371 27.60 -26.53 24.70
N ASN A 372 28.86 -26.85 24.99
CA ASN A 372 29.68 -26.08 25.92
C ASN A 372 29.93 -24.64 25.46
N LYS A 373 29.98 -24.40 24.15
CA LYS A 373 30.03 -23.02 23.63
C LYS A 373 28.80 -22.22 24.04
N ALA A 374 27.59 -22.76 23.84
CA ALA A 374 26.36 -22.09 24.24
C ALA A 374 26.25 -21.91 25.76
N LEU A 375 26.70 -22.88 26.55
CA LEU A 375 26.74 -22.79 28.02
C LEU A 375 27.71 -21.70 28.48
N ARG A 376 28.92 -21.63 27.90
CA ARG A 376 29.89 -20.57 28.18
C ARG A 376 29.36 -19.19 27.88
N ASP A 377 28.74 -19.01 26.71
CA ASP A 377 28.18 -17.72 26.30
C ASP A 377 27.07 -17.26 27.26
N ALA A 378 26.37 -18.20 27.89
CA ALA A 378 25.38 -17.98 28.93
C ALA A 378 25.95 -18.00 30.37
N GLN A 379 27.28 -18.10 30.54
CA GLN A 379 27.98 -18.14 31.82
C GLN A 379 27.53 -19.30 32.73
N LEU A 380 27.21 -20.45 32.13
CA LEU A 380 26.85 -21.67 32.82
C LEU A 380 28.03 -22.66 32.89
N PRO A 381 28.06 -23.56 33.88
CA PRO A 381 29.07 -24.61 33.96
C PRO A 381 29.12 -25.44 32.68
N GLU A 382 30.33 -25.80 32.25
CA GLU A 382 30.52 -26.69 31.09
C GLU A 382 30.26 -28.15 31.45
N VAL A 383 29.88 -28.92 30.43
CA VAL A 383 29.68 -30.37 30.49
C VAL A 383 30.98 -31.08 30.09
N ALA A 384 31.36 -32.12 30.82
CA ALA A 384 32.47 -32.98 30.46
C ALA A 384 31.98 -34.42 30.26
N ALA A 385 32.47 -35.06 29.19
CA ALA A 385 32.09 -36.43 28.87
C ALA A 385 32.42 -37.37 30.05
N GLN A 386 31.49 -38.26 30.38
CA GLN A 386 31.65 -39.29 31.42
C GLN A 386 32.01 -38.74 32.81
N ASN A 387 31.74 -37.46 33.08
CA ASN A 387 32.00 -36.85 34.38
C ASN A 387 30.67 -36.51 35.09
N PRO A 388 30.28 -37.27 36.13
CA PRO A 388 29.03 -37.05 36.86
C PRO A 388 28.95 -35.67 37.53
N GLN A 389 30.08 -35.02 37.82
CA GLN A 389 30.12 -33.70 38.46
C GLN A 389 30.04 -32.54 37.44
N HIS A 390 30.14 -32.83 36.15
CA HIS A 390 30.11 -31.85 35.06
C HIS A 390 29.10 -32.30 33.99
N ASN A 391 27.82 -32.27 34.35
CA ASN A 391 26.72 -32.67 33.47
C ASN A 391 25.72 -31.52 33.22
N LEU A 392 24.89 -31.65 32.18
CA LEU A 392 23.95 -30.60 31.78
C LEU A 392 22.88 -30.33 32.86
N ALA A 393 22.42 -31.37 33.56
CA ALA A 393 21.43 -31.20 34.62
C ALA A 393 21.97 -30.33 35.76
N MET A 394 23.23 -30.53 36.18
CA MET A 394 23.88 -29.68 37.19
C MET A 394 24.03 -28.23 36.71
N SER A 395 24.34 -28.03 35.44
CA SER A 395 24.44 -26.70 34.84
C SER A 395 23.10 -25.96 34.89
N ILE A 396 22.00 -26.69 34.64
CA ILE A 396 20.63 -26.17 34.74
C ILE A 396 20.20 -25.98 36.19
N ASP A 397 20.62 -26.83 37.14
CA ASP A 397 20.36 -26.65 38.56
C ASP A 397 20.97 -25.33 39.08
N VAL A 398 22.22 -25.04 38.69
CA VAL A 398 22.89 -23.76 38.99
C VAL A 398 22.12 -22.59 38.38
N TRP A 399 21.68 -22.71 37.12
CA TRP A 399 20.87 -21.68 36.48
C TRP A 399 19.51 -21.47 37.17
N ALA A 400 18.80 -22.55 37.48
CA ALA A 400 17.45 -22.54 38.03
C ALA A 400 17.41 -21.93 39.44
N LYS A 401 18.46 -22.15 40.25
CA LYS A 401 18.63 -21.50 41.56
C LYS A 401 18.70 -19.97 41.45
N ASN A 402 19.35 -19.46 40.41
CA ASN A 402 19.47 -18.02 40.16
C ASN A 402 18.24 -17.44 39.42
N ASN A 403 17.40 -18.29 38.81
CA ASN A 403 16.28 -17.88 37.97
C ASN A 403 14.98 -18.64 38.33
N PRO A 404 14.47 -18.51 39.57
CA PRO A 404 13.42 -19.38 40.10
C PRO A 404 12.06 -19.22 39.42
N ASN A 405 11.82 -18.12 38.70
CA ASN A 405 10.54 -17.84 38.01
C ASN A 405 10.66 -17.87 36.48
N SER A 406 11.80 -18.33 35.95
CA SER A 406 12.05 -18.36 34.51
C SER A 406 12.03 -19.80 33.97
N LYS A 407 11.81 -19.93 32.66
CA LYS A 407 12.04 -21.14 31.86
C LYS A 407 13.30 -20.98 31.02
N LEU A 408 14.02 -22.06 30.79
CA LEU A 408 15.22 -22.10 29.94
C LEU A 408 14.90 -22.79 28.62
N LEU A 409 15.15 -22.12 27.50
CA LEU A 409 15.05 -22.69 26.16
C LEU A 409 16.43 -23.07 25.64
N LEU A 410 16.59 -24.34 25.32
CA LEU A 410 17.74 -24.90 24.62
C LEU A 410 17.32 -25.26 23.19
N PHE A 411 17.79 -24.49 22.21
CA PHE A 411 17.52 -24.77 20.80
C PHE A 411 18.73 -25.42 20.14
N ILE A 412 18.55 -26.63 19.60
CA ILE A 412 19.56 -27.38 18.86
C ILE A 412 19.11 -27.43 17.39
N ASP A 413 19.75 -26.61 16.58
CA ASP A 413 19.49 -26.50 15.15
C ASP A 413 20.25 -27.57 14.38
N GLN A 414 19.63 -28.12 13.34
CA GLN A 414 20.20 -29.17 12.47
C GLN A 414 20.70 -30.37 13.26
N SER A 415 19.81 -30.96 14.06
CA SER A 415 20.14 -32.10 14.92
C SER A 415 20.58 -33.33 14.12
N GLU A 416 20.27 -33.39 12.83
CA GLU A 416 20.76 -34.42 11.90
C GLU A 416 22.29 -34.40 11.75
N GLU A 417 22.97 -33.28 12.05
CA GLU A 417 24.44 -33.19 12.04
C GLU A 417 25.10 -34.10 13.08
N ILE A 418 24.41 -34.38 14.19
CA ILE A 418 24.89 -35.33 15.22
C ILE A 418 25.06 -36.73 14.60
N ILE A 419 24.18 -37.09 13.66
CA ILE A 419 24.20 -38.41 13.02
C ILE A 419 25.06 -38.39 11.75
N THR A 420 25.03 -37.29 11.00
CA THR A 420 25.67 -37.20 9.68
C THR A 420 27.13 -36.75 9.73
N LEU A 421 27.53 -35.91 10.71
CA LEU A 421 28.88 -35.32 10.78
C LEU A 421 29.75 -35.92 11.91
N CYS A 422 29.23 -36.06 13.13
CA CYS A 422 30.02 -36.54 14.26
C CYS A 422 30.41 -38.02 14.09
N GLN A 423 31.68 -38.38 13.87
CA GLN A 423 32.06 -39.79 13.62
C GLN A 423 32.19 -40.64 14.90
N ASN A 424 32.24 -40.01 16.08
CA ASN A 424 32.43 -40.70 17.35
C ASN A 424 31.08 -41.16 17.96
N LEU A 425 30.83 -42.46 17.96
CA LEU A 425 29.57 -43.03 18.47
C LEU A 425 29.37 -42.82 19.98
N ASP A 426 30.44 -42.79 20.77
CA ASP A 426 30.34 -42.59 22.21
C ASP A 426 29.99 -41.12 22.52
N GLU A 427 30.55 -40.17 21.76
CA GLU A 427 30.18 -38.76 21.87
C GLU A 427 28.72 -38.50 21.48
N ARG A 428 28.21 -39.16 20.42
CA ARG A 428 26.79 -39.07 20.05
C ARG A 428 25.88 -39.55 21.18
N LYS A 429 26.19 -40.72 21.76
CA LYS A 429 25.42 -41.29 22.87
C LYS A 429 25.47 -40.39 24.09
N GLU A 430 26.65 -39.89 24.42
CA GLU A 430 26.86 -38.98 25.55
C GLU A 430 26.05 -37.70 25.38
N PHE A 431 26.07 -37.07 24.20
CA PHE A 431 25.27 -35.86 23.93
C PHE A 431 23.77 -36.09 24.18
N PHE A 432 23.19 -37.15 23.61
CA PHE A 432 21.77 -37.45 23.85
C PHE A 432 21.48 -37.81 25.31
N GLN A 433 22.40 -38.51 25.98
CA GLN A 433 22.27 -38.84 27.39
C GLN A 433 22.24 -37.57 28.27
N GLN A 434 23.09 -36.58 27.97
CA GLN A 434 23.10 -35.28 28.66
C GLN A 434 21.76 -34.55 28.52
N ILE A 435 21.20 -34.50 27.30
CA ILE A 435 19.89 -33.88 27.04
C ILE A 435 18.77 -34.63 27.76
N LEU A 436 18.76 -35.97 27.68
CA LEU A 436 17.74 -36.80 28.33
C LEU A 436 17.76 -36.66 29.85
N THR A 437 18.95 -36.74 30.46
CA THR A 437 19.11 -36.58 31.90
C THR A 437 18.67 -35.19 32.36
N ALA A 438 19.00 -34.13 31.60
CA ALA A 438 18.56 -32.78 31.88
C ALA A 438 17.04 -32.59 31.80
N ILE A 439 16.40 -33.14 30.76
CA ILE A 439 14.93 -33.10 30.59
C ILE A 439 14.22 -33.83 31.74
N ASN A 440 14.72 -35.00 32.14
CA ASN A 440 14.11 -35.78 33.22
C ASN A 440 14.25 -35.09 34.59
N ALA A 441 15.37 -34.41 34.82
CA ALA A 441 15.62 -33.69 36.07
C ALA A 441 14.87 -32.36 36.18
N HIS A 442 14.72 -31.64 35.05
CA HIS A 442 14.23 -30.27 35.03
C HIS A 442 13.12 -30.03 33.99
N GLY A 443 12.26 -31.03 33.76
CA GLY A 443 11.20 -30.96 32.73
C GLY A 443 10.17 -29.84 32.96
N ASP A 444 10.09 -29.29 34.15
CA ASP A 444 9.28 -28.11 34.47
C ASP A 444 10.00 -26.80 34.07
N LYS A 445 11.34 -26.75 34.08
CA LYS A 445 12.14 -25.54 33.80
C LYS A 445 12.77 -25.51 32.41
N LEU A 446 13.26 -26.64 31.93
CA LEU A 446 13.95 -26.78 30.66
C LEU A 446 12.93 -27.08 29.55
N ARG A 447 13.11 -26.39 28.42
CA ARG A 447 12.47 -26.70 27.15
C ARG A 447 13.55 -26.91 26.11
N VAL A 448 13.50 -28.04 25.43
CA VAL A 448 14.43 -28.37 24.35
C VAL A 448 13.68 -28.36 23.03
N VAL A 449 14.18 -27.60 22.07
CA VAL A 449 13.67 -27.61 20.69
C VAL A 449 14.76 -28.14 19.77
N LEU A 450 14.41 -29.11 18.93
CA LEU A 450 15.28 -29.69 17.91
C LEU A 450 14.71 -29.39 16.52
N THR A 451 15.55 -29.10 15.53
CA THR A 451 15.15 -29.13 14.11
C THR A 451 15.79 -30.33 13.40
N LEU A 452 15.01 -30.98 12.52
CA LEU A 452 15.39 -32.17 11.75
C LEU A 452 14.86 -32.10 10.31
#